data_AF-A0A928Q571-F1
#
_entry.id   AF-A0A928Q571-F1
#
_cell.length_a   1.000
_cell.length_b   1.000
_cell.length_c   1.000
_cell.angle_alpha   90.00
_cell.angle_beta   90.00
_cell.angle_gamma   90.00
#
_symmetry.space_group_name_H-M   'P 1'
#
loop_
_entity.id
_entity.type
_entity.pdbx_description
1 polymer ?
#
loop_
_entity_poly.entity_id
_entity_poly.type
_entity_poly.pdbx_seq_one_letter_code
_entity_poly.pdbx_strand_id
1 'polypeptide(L)'
;MEKMTMFILTSAAIVSLAVITVFAVNNVPSEEVYAETQVTSAVTTTVRYTLRDYNGKLALFIGDEDIPSEVYDVMTKSFGEEDREMLRRGIIVDTEEEMRGLVEDYTS
;
A
#
# COMPACT_ATOMS: atom_id res chain seq x y z
N MET A 1 18.48 53.68 -3.27
CA MET A 1 17.30 54.39 -3.80
C MET A 1 16.53 53.37 -4.65
N GLU A 2 15.97 52.33 -4.03
CA GLU A 2 14.70 52.37 -3.31
C GLU A 2 13.55 52.81 -4.23
N LYS A 3 12.88 51.82 -4.83
CA LYS A 3 11.42 51.83 -4.95
C LYS A 3 10.88 50.44 -5.31
N MET A 4 10.10 49.91 -4.38
CA MET A 4 8.84 49.21 -4.65
C MET A 4 8.90 47.72 -4.96
N THR A 5 9.42 46.96 -4.00
CA THR A 5 8.81 45.73 -3.50
C THR A 5 7.31 45.91 -3.25
N MET A 6 6.44 45.73 -4.26
CA MET A 6 4.98 45.56 -4.03
C MET A 6 4.20 45.08 -5.27
N PHE A 7 4.35 43.82 -5.70
CA PHE A 7 3.32 43.10 -6.50
C PHE A 7 3.40 41.60 -6.16
N ILE A 8 2.78 41.18 -5.04
CA ILE A 8 1.62 40.24 -5.01
C ILE A 8 2.00 38.87 -5.62
N LEU A 9 2.43 37.84 -4.85
CA LEU A 9 1.66 37.03 -3.88
C LEU A 9 0.33 36.50 -4.44
N THR A 10 0.40 35.60 -5.43
CA THR A 10 -0.54 34.53 -5.83
C THR A 10 0.06 33.97 -7.13
N SER A 11 0.33 32.70 -7.39
CA SER A 11 -0.33 31.46 -7.01
C SER A 11 0.64 30.32 -7.31
N ALA A 12 0.78 29.37 -6.39
CA ALA A 12 1.37 28.07 -6.69
C ALA A 12 0.47 27.36 -7.72
N ALA A 13 0.90 27.32 -8.98
CA ALA A 13 0.20 26.63 -10.05
C ALA A 13 0.84 25.25 -10.24
N ILE A 14 0.29 24.30 -9.50
CA ILE A 14 0.37 22.86 -9.73
C ILE A 14 -0.27 22.58 -11.09
N VAL A 15 0.49 22.00 -12.03
CA VAL A 15 -0.12 21.23 -13.13
C VAL A 15 0.80 20.05 -13.47
N SER A 16 0.78 19.05 -12.60
CA SER A 16 1.14 17.67 -12.94
C SER A 16 -0.13 16.84 -12.83
N LEU A 17 -1.01 16.96 -13.83
CA LEU A 17 -2.21 16.15 -13.92
C LEU A 17 -2.35 15.64 -15.36
N ALA A 18 -1.67 14.52 -15.62
CA ALA A 18 -1.79 13.80 -16.87
C ALA A 18 -2.01 12.31 -16.58
N VAL A 19 -2.92 11.93 -15.67
CA VAL A 19 -3.40 10.53 -15.54
C VAL A 19 -4.83 10.43 -14.96
N ILE A 20 -5.76 11.35 -15.27
CA ILE A 20 -7.16 11.19 -14.83
C ILE A 20 -8.11 11.42 -15.99
N THR A 21 -8.12 10.52 -16.97
CA THR A 21 -9.22 10.45 -17.96
C THR A 21 -9.41 9.02 -18.47
N VAL A 22 -9.81 8.06 -17.63
CA VAL A 22 -10.72 6.96 -18.02
C VAL A 22 -11.40 6.41 -16.75
N PHE A 23 -12.37 7.13 -16.18
CA PHE A 23 -13.24 6.57 -15.14
C PHE A 23 -14.67 7.12 -15.30
N ALA A 24 -15.26 6.92 -16.48
CA ALA A 24 -16.61 7.41 -16.73
C ALA A 24 -17.34 6.63 -17.83
N VAL A 25 -17.51 5.31 -17.66
CA VAL A 25 -18.68 4.58 -18.18
C VAL A 25 -18.84 3.38 -17.24
N ASN A 26 -19.96 3.28 -16.53
CA ASN A 26 -20.60 2.03 -16.03
C ASN A 26 -21.51 2.22 -14.81
N ASN A 27 -22.09 3.40 -14.57
CA ASN A 27 -23.17 3.52 -13.60
C ASN A 27 -24.47 3.95 -14.29
N VAL A 28 -25.06 3.00 -15.03
CA VAL A 28 -26.48 3.02 -15.37
C VAL A 28 -27.16 2.07 -14.38
N PRO A 29 -27.84 2.59 -13.33
CA PRO A 29 -28.64 1.75 -12.46
C PRO A 29 -30.03 1.61 -13.08
N SER A 30 -30.38 0.41 -13.55
CA SER A 30 -31.73 0.10 -13.99
C SER A 30 -32.11 -1.34 -13.67
N GLU A 31 -33.00 -1.41 -12.68
CA GLU A 31 -34.08 -2.36 -12.42
C GLU A 31 -33.80 -3.76 -11.87
N GLU A 32 -34.55 -4.04 -10.80
CA GLU A 32 -34.59 -5.27 -10.03
C GLU A 32 -35.11 -6.43 -10.88
N VAL A 33 -34.31 -7.50 -10.97
CA VAL A 33 -34.77 -8.80 -11.49
C VAL A 33 -34.54 -9.84 -10.40
N TYR A 34 -35.65 -10.37 -9.89
CA TYR A 34 -35.66 -11.43 -8.89
C TYR A 34 -35.23 -12.77 -9.47
N ALA A 35 -34.42 -13.45 -8.65
CA ALA A 35 -34.17 -14.89 -8.59
C ALA A 35 -33.48 -15.55 -9.80
N GLU A 36 -32.21 -15.90 -9.61
CA GLU A 36 -31.71 -17.27 -9.74
C GLU A 36 -30.32 -17.38 -9.10
N THR A 37 -30.09 -18.50 -8.41
CA THR A 37 -28.89 -18.93 -7.67
C THR A 37 -27.61 -18.19 -8.06
N GLN A 38 -27.24 -17.17 -7.28
CA GLN A 38 -25.91 -16.59 -7.34
C GLN A 38 -24.93 -17.60 -6.76
N VAL A 39 -24.29 -18.37 -7.64
CA VAL A 39 -22.88 -18.68 -7.45
C VAL A 39 -22.21 -17.32 -7.44
N THR A 40 -22.12 -16.72 -6.26
CA THR A 40 -21.26 -15.56 -6.02
C THR A 40 -19.89 -16.00 -6.44
N SER A 41 -19.48 -15.62 -7.64
CA SER A 41 -18.07 -15.46 -7.97
C SER A 41 -17.56 -14.46 -6.95
N ALA A 42 -17.13 -14.97 -5.80
CA ALA A 42 -16.36 -14.21 -4.85
C ALA A 42 -15.21 -13.68 -5.67
N VAL A 43 -15.20 -12.37 -5.91
CA VAL A 43 -14.00 -11.68 -6.30
C VAL A 43 -13.10 -11.84 -5.08
N THR A 44 -12.37 -12.95 -5.03
CA THR A 44 -11.37 -13.20 -4.01
C THR A 44 -10.29 -12.18 -4.29
N THR A 45 -10.40 -11.00 -3.71
CA THR A 45 -9.26 -10.10 -3.60
C THR A 45 -8.20 -10.90 -2.86
N THR A 46 -7.22 -11.44 -3.59
CA THR A 46 -6.09 -12.15 -3.01
C THR A 46 -5.31 -11.13 -2.20
N VAL A 47 -5.56 -11.12 -0.89
CA VAL A 47 -4.82 -10.27 0.04
C VAL A 47 -3.41 -10.84 0.13
N ARG A 48 -2.43 -10.02 -0.22
CA ARG A 48 -1.02 -10.35 -0.13
C ARG A 48 -0.39 -9.63 1.04
N TYR A 49 0.48 -10.33 1.75
CA TYR A 49 1.23 -9.77 2.87
C TYR A 49 2.70 -9.65 2.46
N THR A 50 3.30 -8.52 2.77
CA THR A 50 4.73 -8.30 2.50
C THR A 50 5.42 -7.86 3.77
N LEU A 51 6.44 -8.60 4.20
CA LEU A 51 7.30 -8.24 5.32
C LEU A 51 8.61 -7.66 4.77
N ARG A 52 8.93 -6.42 5.16
CA ARG A 52 10.14 -5.73 4.69
C ARG A 52 10.68 -4.71 5.70
N ASP A 53 11.89 -4.23 5.45
CA ASP A 53 12.43 -3.10 6.21
C ASP A 53 11.65 -1.81 5.92
N TYR A 54 11.31 -1.09 6.99
CA TYR A 54 10.79 0.26 6.93
C TYR A 54 11.48 1.12 7.97
N ASN A 55 12.31 2.06 7.51
CA ASN A 55 13.08 2.96 8.37
C ASN A 55 13.97 2.23 9.40
N GLY A 56 14.58 1.10 9.01
CA GLY A 56 15.42 0.31 9.91
C GLY A 56 14.66 -0.57 10.89
N LYS A 57 13.33 -0.66 10.75
CA LYS A 57 12.45 -1.51 11.56
C LYS A 57 11.70 -2.52 10.70
N LEU A 58 11.34 -3.66 11.30
CA LEU A 58 10.50 -4.66 10.65
C LEU A 58 9.09 -4.10 10.46
N ALA A 59 8.52 -4.25 9.27
CA ALA A 59 7.16 -3.78 8.98
C ALA A 59 6.39 -4.72 8.05
N LEU A 60 5.08 -4.78 8.31
CA LEU A 60 4.09 -5.54 7.55
C LEU A 60 3.30 -4.60 6.64
N PHE A 61 3.20 -4.98 5.37
CA PHE A 61 2.41 -4.31 4.35
C PHE A 61 1.32 -5.27 3.86
N ILE A 62 0.13 -4.73 3.60
CA ILE A 62 -1.02 -5.51 3.12
C ILE A 62 -1.43 -4.96 1.76
N GLY A 63 -1.54 -5.86 0.78
CA GLY A 63 -1.78 -5.49 -0.61
C GLY A 63 -0.58 -4.77 -1.22
N ASP A 64 -0.87 -3.80 -2.09
CA ASP A 64 0.12 -3.03 -2.84
C ASP A 64 0.32 -1.63 -2.25
N GLU A 65 0.03 -1.44 -0.96
CA GLU A 65 0.22 -0.16 -0.27
C GLU A 65 1.70 0.12 0.02
N ASP A 66 2.12 1.37 -0.16
CA ASP A 66 3.47 1.84 0.20
C ASP A 66 3.60 2.23 1.68
N ILE A 67 2.49 2.22 2.41
CA ILE A 67 2.45 2.47 3.85
C ILE A 67 2.34 1.13 4.61
N PRO A 68 3.12 0.93 5.68
CA PRO A 68 3.01 -0.28 6.46
C PRO A 68 1.68 -0.30 7.21
N SER A 69 1.01 -1.45 7.18
CA SER A 69 -0.14 -1.73 8.03
C SER A 69 0.29 -1.86 9.48
N GLU A 70 1.48 -2.40 9.74
CA GLU A 70 2.05 -2.54 11.08
C GLU A 70 3.58 -2.37 11.04
N VAL A 71 4.12 -1.75 12.09
CA VAL A 71 5.57 -1.59 12.28
C VAL A 71 5.94 -2.16 13.64
N TYR A 72 6.78 -3.18 13.63
CA TYR A 72 7.26 -3.83 14.85
C TYR A 72 8.47 -3.09 15.40
N ASP A 73 8.64 -3.05 16.72
CA ASP A 73 9.81 -2.43 17.36
C ASP A 73 11.04 -3.34 17.34
N VAL A 74 11.32 -3.92 16.16
CA VAL A 74 12.46 -4.80 15.93
C VAL A 74 13.37 -4.16 14.90
N MET A 75 14.64 -4.01 15.25
CA MET A 75 15.64 -3.32 14.44
C MET A 75 16.19 -4.27 13.37
N THR A 76 15.96 -4.01 12.10
CA THR A 76 16.39 -4.94 11.04
C THR A 76 17.92 -5.14 10.98
N LYS A 77 18.68 -4.13 11.41
CA LYS A 77 20.13 -4.20 11.53
C LYS A 77 20.65 -5.24 12.54
N SER A 78 19.80 -5.76 13.44
CA SER A 78 20.22 -6.81 14.37
C SER A 78 20.17 -8.21 13.76
N PHE A 79 19.49 -8.38 12.62
CA PHE A 79 19.45 -9.65 11.90
C PHE A 79 20.73 -9.91 11.09
N GLY A 80 20.91 -11.16 10.65
CA GLY A 80 21.99 -11.55 9.76
C GLY A 80 21.91 -10.87 8.39
N GLU A 81 23.01 -10.86 7.64
CA GLU A 81 23.05 -10.22 6.32
C GLU A 81 22.07 -10.88 5.32
N GLU A 82 21.90 -12.20 5.42
CA GLU A 82 20.95 -12.95 4.59
C GLU A 82 19.51 -12.49 4.84
N ASP A 83 19.07 -12.49 6.10
CA ASP A 83 17.73 -12.05 6.51
C ASP A 83 17.47 -10.58 6.14
N ARG A 84 18.48 -9.73 6.32
CA ARG A 84 18.40 -8.31 5.94
C ARG A 84 18.20 -8.13 4.45
N GLU A 85 18.85 -8.93 3.63
CA GLU A 85 18.64 -8.89 2.18
C GLU A 85 17.25 -9.41 1.80
N MET A 86 16.73 -10.43 2.49
CA MET A 86 15.34 -10.88 2.30
C MET A 86 14.34 -9.78 2.65
N LEU A 87 14.50 -9.14 3.81
CA LEU A 87 13.68 -8.01 4.24
C LEU A 87 13.82 -6.80 3.31
N ARG A 88 14.99 -6.58 2.70
CA ARG A 88 15.19 -5.51 1.73
C ARG A 88 14.44 -5.76 0.42
N ARG A 89 14.42 -7.03 -0.03
CA ARG A 89 13.68 -7.46 -1.22
C ARG A 89 12.17 -7.49 -0.99
N GLY A 90 11.76 -7.72 0.26
CA GLY A 90 10.38 -7.92 0.65
C GLY A 90 9.99 -9.39 0.53
N ILE A 91 9.58 -9.96 1.65
CA ILE A 91 9.13 -11.35 1.74
C ILE A 91 7.62 -11.35 1.56
N ILE A 92 7.17 -11.96 0.48
CA ILE A 92 5.76 -11.97 0.08
C ILE A 92 5.14 -13.31 0.44
N VAL A 93 3.98 -13.28 1.09
CA VAL A 93 3.16 -14.45 1.41
C VAL A 93 1.69 -14.17 1.10
N ASP A 94 0.95 -15.20 0.71
CA ASP A 94 -0.44 -15.05 0.26
C ASP A 94 -1.46 -15.44 1.35
N THR A 95 -1.00 -15.99 2.48
CA THR A 95 -1.86 -16.40 3.60
C THR A 95 -1.51 -15.70 4.90
N GLU A 96 -2.51 -15.49 5.75
CA GLU A 96 -2.33 -14.90 7.08
C GLU A 96 -1.50 -15.82 7.99
N GLU A 97 -1.62 -17.14 7.84
CA GLU A 97 -0.86 -18.12 8.62
C GLU A 97 0.63 -18.03 8.33
N GLU A 98 1.02 -17.98 7.06
CA GLU A 98 2.42 -17.77 6.66
C GLU A 98 2.94 -16.41 7.12
N MET A 99 2.13 -15.36 7.00
CA MET A 99 2.48 -14.02 7.50
C MET A 99 2.76 -14.05 8.99
N ARG A 100 1.89 -14.68 9.78
CA ARG A 100 2.03 -14.74 11.24
C ARG A 100 3.28 -15.52 11.64
N GLY A 101 3.50 -16.68 11.02
CA GLY A 101 4.71 -17.47 11.27
C GLY A 101 5.99 -16.70 10.93
N LEU A 102 5.96 -15.94 9.82
CA LEU A 102 7.08 -15.08 9.46
C LEU A 102 7.29 -13.95 10.46
N VAL A 103 6.23 -13.28 10.93
CA VAL A 103 6.35 -12.26 11.96
C VAL A 103 6.90 -12.85 13.26
N GLU A 104 6.45 -14.03 13.67
CA GLU A 104 6.94 -14.73 14.87
C GLU A 104 8.44 -15.04 14.76
N ASP A 105 8.90 -15.58 13.63
CA ASP A 105 10.32 -15.90 13.38
C ASP A 105 11.23 -14.67 13.52
N TYR A 106 10.77 -13.50 13.06
CA TYR A 106 11.55 -12.26 13.10
C TYR A 106 11.37 -11.46 14.40
N THR A 107 10.42 -11.83 15.26
CA THR A 107 10.13 -11.09 16.51
C THR A 107 10.41 -11.88 17.79
N SER A 108 10.82 -13.15 17.68
CA SER A 108 11.16 -14.03 18.80
C SER A 108 12.53 -13.79 19.43
#